data_AF-A0AA84ZTD7-F1
#
_entry.id   AF-A0AA84ZTD7-F1
#
_cell.length_a   1.000
_cell.length_b   1.000
_cell.length_c   1.000
_cell.angle_alpha   90.00
_cell.angle_beta   90.00
_cell.angle_gamma   90.00
#
_symmetry.space_group_name_H-M   'P 1'
#
loop_
_entity.id
_entity.type
_entity.pdbx_description
1 polymer ?
#
loop_
_entity_poly.entity_id
_entity_poly.type
_entity_poly.pdbx_seq_one_letter_code
_entity_poly.pdbx_strand_id
1 'polypeptide(L)'
;MNPKEPLPPGWEMRLDEKSGNFYFVDHNTRSTQWNHPVTNQEYSSINGTNTSNSSEQNSSDACGSNCEEKIADVVSRARSLQPKIDYFDGAPQSKEYKHLMENLEQLILSLDTLKSDGNEDVRAMRRDAVKEIQQLIEMLDYRSLISSQNDEKS
;
A
#
# COMPACT_ATOMS: atom_id res chain seq x y z
N MET A 1 31.73 11.95 -13.71
CA MET A 1 31.08 10.66 -14.03
C MET A 1 31.32 9.70 -12.88
N ASN A 2 30.25 9.21 -12.26
CA ASN A 2 30.06 7.82 -11.83
C ASN A 2 28.60 7.71 -11.33
N PRO A 3 27.65 7.23 -12.15
CA PRO A 3 26.22 7.13 -11.82
C PRO A 3 25.95 5.92 -10.89
N LYS A 4 26.72 5.82 -9.81
CA LYS A 4 26.78 4.63 -8.96
C LYS A 4 27.20 4.98 -7.53
N GLU A 5 26.56 5.97 -6.92
CA GLU A 5 26.49 5.94 -5.45
C GLU A 5 25.66 4.72 -5.06
N PRO A 6 26.22 3.76 -4.30
CA PRO A 6 25.47 2.60 -3.88
C PRO A 6 24.42 3.06 -2.87
N LEU A 7 23.17 3.04 -3.30
CA LEU A 7 22.03 3.19 -2.42
C LEU A 7 22.12 2.14 -1.30
N PRO A 8 21.76 2.49 -0.06
CA PRO A 8 21.71 1.50 1.02
C PRO A 8 20.77 0.35 0.63
N PRO A 9 20.93 -0.85 1.21
CA PRO A 9 20.03 -1.97 0.95
C PRO A 9 18.57 -1.56 1.12
N GLY A 10 17.74 -1.84 0.12
CA GLY A 10 16.33 -1.45 0.10
C GLY A 10 16.05 -0.05 -0.44
N TRP A 11 17.06 0.73 -0.83
CA TRP A 11 16.83 2.04 -1.46
C TRP A 11 16.86 1.96 -2.99
N GLU A 12 15.95 2.67 -3.65
CA GLU A 12 15.86 2.76 -5.10
C GLU A 12 15.83 4.24 -5.54
N MET A 13 16.66 4.62 -6.51
CA MET A 13 16.62 5.95 -7.12
C MET A 13 15.77 5.90 -8.38
N ARG A 14 14.82 6.82 -8.48
CA ARG A 14 13.94 6.96 -9.63
C ARG A 14 13.90 8.40 -10.12
N LEU A 15 13.49 8.57 -11.37
CA LEU A 15 13.27 9.87 -11.99
C LEU A 15 11.78 10.15 -12.01
N ASP A 16 11.35 11.28 -11.47
CA ASP A 16 9.98 11.74 -11.60
C ASP A 16 9.80 12.33 -12.99
N GLU A 17 8.97 11.70 -13.83
CA GLU A 17 8.71 12.13 -15.20
C GLU A 17 8.01 13.49 -15.28
N LYS A 18 7.32 13.93 -14.21
CA LYS A 18 6.61 15.20 -14.18
C LYS A 18 7.53 16.39 -13.90
N SER A 19 8.38 16.25 -12.90
CA SER A 19 9.30 17.31 -12.49
C SER A 19 10.67 17.21 -13.17
N GLY A 20 11.01 16.03 -13.68
CA GLY A 20 12.35 15.73 -14.18
C GLY A 20 13.41 15.64 -13.08
N ASN A 21 12.99 15.52 -11.82
CA ASN A 21 13.88 15.42 -10.66
C ASN A 21 14.05 13.98 -10.19
N PHE A 22 15.20 13.68 -9.59
CA PHE A 22 15.41 12.38 -8.97
C PHE A 22 14.75 12.33 -7.58
N TYR A 23 14.14 11.18 -7.27
CA TYR A 23 13.62 10.85 -5.95
C TYR A 23 14.15 9.48 -5.51
N PHE A 24 14.24 9.30 -4.21
CA PHE A 24 14.76 8.10 -3.56
C PHE A 24 13.64 7.42 -2.79
N VAL A 25 13.45 6.14 -3.05
CA VAL A 25 12.44 5.27 -2.44
C VAL A 25 13.14 4.37 -1.43
N ASP A 26 12.70 4.40 -0.17
CA ASP A 26 13.12 3.45 0.86
C ASP A 26 12.11 2.31 0.95
N HIS A 27 12.50 1.10 0.55
CA HIS A 27 11.66 -0.09 0.64
C HIS A 27 11.61 -0.67 2.06
N ASN A 28 12.54 -0.27 2.95
CA ASN A 28 12.56 -0.72 4.34
C ASN A 28 11.46 -0.01 5.14
N THR A 29 11.32 1.30 4.95
CA THR A 29 10.33 2.13 5.67
C THR A 29 9.13 2.53 4.80
N ARG A 30 9.15 2.21 3.51
CA ARG A 30 8.12 2.57 2.52
C ARG A 30 7.93 4.08 2.39
N SER A 31 9.02 4.85 2.47
CA SER A 31 8.99 6.30 2.30
C SER A 31 9.66 6.73 1.00
N THR A 32 9.25 7.88 0.46
CA THR A 32 9.95 8.54 -0.65
C THR A 32 10.49 9.89 -0.20
N GLN A 33 11.66 10.26 -0.72
CA GLN A 33 12.31 11.53 -0.41
C GLN A 33 13.07 12.08 -1.61
N TRP A 34 13.13 13.40 -1.71
CA TRP A 34 13.86 14.10 -2.77
C TRP A 34 15.37 14.14 -2.53
N ASN A 35 15.77 14.01 -1.27
CA ASN A 35 17.16 14.01 -0.84
C ASN A 35 17.72 12.59 -0.82
N HIS A 36 18.98 12.40 -1.21
CA HIS A 36 19.63 11.09 -1.12
C HIS A 36 19.80 10.67 0.35
N PRO A 37 19.45 9.44 0.75
CA PRO A 37 19.53 8.98 2.15
C PRO A 37 20.92 9.09 2.79
N VAL A 38 21.98 8.99 2.00
CA VAL A 38 23.36 8.95 2.51
C VAL A 38 24.00 10.33 2.49
N THR A 39 23.70 11.14 1.48
CA THR A 39 24.37 12.43 1.25
C THR A 39 23.47 13.63 1.52
N ASN A 40 22.17 13.39 1.80
CA ASN A 40 21.09 14.38 1.90
C ASN A 40 21.04 15.37 0.72
N GLN A 41 21.66 15.00 -0.40
CA GLN A 41 21.76 15.85 -1.58
C GLN A 41 20.46 15.79 -2.36
N GLU A 42 19.96 16.97 -2.71
CA GLU A 42 18.89 17.13 -3.68
C GLU A 42 19.48 16.96 -5.08
N TYR A 43 19.18 15.83 -5.72
CA TYR A 43 19.57 15.59 -7.10
C TYR A 43 18.57 16.28 -8.03
N SER A 44 18.70 17.60 -8.15
CA SER A 44 18.13 18.31 -9.29
C SER A 44 18.94 17.96 -10.54
N SER A 45 18.29 17.76 -11.67
CA SER A 45 18.93 17.24 -12.90
C SER A 45 19.99 18.17 -13.53
N ILE A 46 20.49 19.21 -12.84
CA ILE A 46 21.37 20.22 -13.45
C ILE A 46 22.54 20.63 -12.51
N ASN A 47 23.71 20.05 -12.80
CA ASN A 47 25.09 20.49 -12.52
C ASN A 47 25.62 20.50 -11.07
N GLY A 48 26.75 19.80 -10.88
CA GLY A 48 27.34 19.52 -9.57
C GLY A 48 28.25 20.60 -8.99
N THR A 49 28.57 20.44 -7.70
CA THR A 49 29.92 20.36 -7.10
C THR A 49 29.84 20.43 -5.57
N ASN A 50 30.65 19.59 -4.90
CA ASN A 50 31.26 19.74 -3.57
C ASN A 50 30.37 20.03 -2.34
N THR A 51 30.46 19.17 -1.32
CA THR A 51 31.26 19.42 -0.08
C THR A 51 30.89 18.41 1.00
N SER A 52 31.94 18.00 1.71
CA SER A 52 32.08 16.98 2.74
C SER A 52 31.14 17.08 3.97
N ASN A 53 31.14 15.97 4.72
CA ASN A 53 31.02 15.85 6.19
C ASN A 53 29.66 15.43 6.79
N SER A 54 29.72 14.23 7.39
CA SER A 54 29.46 13.94 8.80
C SER A 54 28.05 14.08 9.42
N SER A 55 27.79 13.10 10.28
CA SER A 55 27.00 13.14 11.52
C SER A 55 25.47 13.18 11.43
N GLU A 56 24.90 12.03 11.85
CA GLU A 56 23.96 11.88 12.97
C GLU A 56 22.64 12.67 13.01
N GLN A 57 21.59 11.90 13.32
CA GLN A 57 20.38 12.24 14.10
C GLN A 57 19.06 12.51 13.36
N ASN A 58 18.16 11.51 13.48
CA ASN A 58 16.82 11.59 14.09
C ASN A 58 15.89 12.76 13.70
N SER A 59 14.83 12.47 12.94
CA SER A 59 13.48 13.12 12.97
C SER A 59 12.62 12.50 11.86
N SER A 60 11.61 11.69 12.15
CA SER A 60 10.21 12.09 12.39
C SER A 60 9.77 13.28 11.53
N ASP A 61 9.12 13.01 10.40
CA ASP A 61 7.81 13.58 10.03
C ASP A 61 7.50 13.20 8.57
N ALA A 62 6.60 12.23 8.43
CA ALA A 62 6.13 11.70 7.15
C ALA A 62 5.21 12.71 6.46
N CYS A 63 5.61 13.19 5.28
CA CYS A 63 4.72 13.86 4.33
C CYS A 63 3.97 12.77 3.53
N GLY A 64 2.87 12.26 4.08
CA GLY A 64 2.04 11.25 3.45
C GLY A 64 1.29 11.82 2.23
N SER A 65 1.50 11.22 1.06
CA SER A 65 0.62 11.47 -0.08
C SER A 65 -0.80 11.01 0.25
N ASN A 66 -1.82 11.85 0.04
CA ASN A 66 -3.24 11.58 0.34
C ASN A 66 -3.73 10.22 -0.19
N CYS A 67 -3.18 9.78 -1.33
CA CYS A 67 -3.51 8.52 -1.99
C CYS A 67 -3.01 7.29 -1.21
N GLU A 68 -1.81 7.39 -0.65
CA GLU A 68 -1.14 6.28 0.04
C GLU A 68 -1.77 6.01 1.40
N GLU A 69 -2.06 7.08 2.15
CA GLU A 69 -2.77 7.00 3.43
C GLU A 69 -4.17 6.38 3.26
N LYS A 70 -4.89 6.74 2.19
CA LYS A 70 -6.18 6.13 1.85
C LYS A 70 -6.07 4.64 1.54
N ILE A 71 -5.03 4.21 0.83
CA ILE A 71 -4.81 2.79 0.56
C ILE A 71 -4.47 2.04 1.86
N ALA A 72 -3.63 2.62 2.72
CA ALA A 72 -3.28 2.05 4.02
C ALA A 72 -4.50 1.91 4.94
N ASP A 73 -5.40 2.90 4.96
CA ASP A 73 -6.66 2.87 5.69
C ASP A 73 -7.59 1.76 5.18
N VAL A 74 -7.71 1.61 3.85
CA VAL A 74 -8.48 0.52 3.23
C VAL A 74 -7.94 -0.86 3.63
N VAL A 75 -6.62 -1.07 3.52
CA VAL A 75 -5.97 -2.33 3.90
C VAL A 75 -6.18 -2.62 5.39
N SER A 76 -6.05 -1.60 6.24
CA SER A 76 -6.27 -1.74 7.69
C SER A 76 -7.71 -2.16 8.01
N ARG A 77 -8.70 -1.60 7.30
CA ARG A 77 -10.10 -2.04 7.41
C ARG A 77 -10.28 -3.47 6.95
N ALA A 78 -9.71 -3.87 5.81
CA ALA A 78 -9.79 -5.25 5.30
C ALA A 78 -9.25 -6.25 6.33
N ARG A 79 -8.08 -5.99 6.91
CA ARG A 79 -7.48 -6.84 7.97
C ARG A 79 -8.32 -6.92 9.23
N SER A 80 -9.04 -5.86 9.58
CA SER A 80 -9.96 -5.88 10.73
C SER A 80 -11.19 -6.77 10.51
N LEU A 81 -11.57 -7.00 9.24
CA LEU A 81 -12.69 -7.87 8.86
C LEU A 81 -12.26 -9.33 8.74
N GLN A 82 -11.00 -9.59 8.41
CA GLN A 82 -10.43 -10.93 8.28
C GLN A 82 -10.78 -11.89 9.44
N PRO A 83 -10.59 -11.55 10.74
CA PRO A 83 -10.98 -12.44 11.82
C PRO A 83 -12.49 -12.69 11.86
N LYS A 84 -13.32 -11.69 11.51
CA LYS A 84 -14.78 -11.88 11.45
C LYS A 84 -15.17 -12.90 10.39
N ILE A 85 -14.47 -12.90 9.26
CA ILE A 85 -14.65 -13.88 8.18
C ILE A 85 -14.11 -15.24 8.62
N ASP A 86 -12.97 -15.29 9.32
CA ASP A 86 -12.38 -16.54 9.79
C ASP A 86 -13.18 -17.29 10.86
N TYR A 87 -14.00 -16.57 11.63
CA TYR A 87 -14.94 -17.16 12.58
C TYR A 87 -16.38 -17.18 12.06
N PHE A 88 -16.59 -16.82 10.80
CA PHE A 88 -17.92 -16.80 10.20
C PHE A 88 -18.46 -18.22 9.98
N ASP A 89 -19.62 -18.50 10.56
CA ASP A 89 -20.39 -19.76 10.45
C ASP A 89 -21.85 -19.51 9.99
N GLY A 90 -22.14 -18.30 9.51
CA GLY A 90 -23.49 -17.91 9.09
C GLY A 90 -23.84 -18.35 7.66
N ALA A 91 -25.14 -18.37 7.36
CA ALA A 91 -25.64 -18.61 6.01
C ALA A 91 -25.47 -17.38 5.08
N PRO A 92 -25.49 -17.53 3.75
CA PRO A 92 -25.34 -16.43 2.79
C PRO A 92 -26.42 -15.36 2.90
N GLN A 93 -27.59 -15.72 3.43
CA GLN A 93 -28.70 -14.78 3.61
C GLN A 93 -28.67 -14.08 4.97
N SER A 94 -27.72 -14.43 5.84
CA SER A 94 -27.56 -13.79 7.15
C SER A 94 -27.21 -12.31 7.00
N LYS A 95 -27.66 -11.51 7.98
CA LYS A 95 -27.32 -10.08 8.02
C LYS A 95 -25.81 -9.86 8.17
N GLU A 96 -25.12 -10.78 8.83
CA GLU A 96 -23.68 -10.75 9.04
C GLU A 96 -22.92 -10.95 7.73
N TYR A 97 -23.29 -11.95 6.92
CA TYR A 97 -22.71 -12.13 5.58
C TYR A 97 -22.91 -10.88 4.72
N LYS A 98 -24.15 -10.36 4.65
CA LYS A 98 -24.46 -9.17 3.85
C LYS A 98 -23.68 -7.96 4.31
N HIS A 99 -23.56 -7.77 5.62
CA HIS A 99 -22.78 -6.67 6.16
C HIS A 99 -21.29 -6.82 5.86
N LEU A 100 -20.71 -8.01 6.04
CA LEU A 100 -19.30 -8.27 5.72
C LEU A 100 -19.03 -8.07 4.21
N MET A 101 -19.89 -8.61 3.35
CA MET A 101 -19.81 -8.43 1.90
C MET A 101 -19.90 -6.95 1.51
N GLU A 102 -20.91 -6.22 2.01
CA GLU A 102 -21.06 -4.79 1.73
C GLU A 102 -19.83 -3.99 2.19
N ASN A 103 -19.29 -4.29 3.38
CA ASN A 103 -18.06 -3.65 3.83
C ASN A 103 -16.89 -3.91 2.87
N LEU A 104 -16.70 -5.16 2.40
CA LEU A 104 -15.62 -5.50 1.46
C LEU A 104 -15.81 -4.82 0.09
N GLU A 105 -17.04 -4.78 -0.42
CA GLU A 105 -17.39 -4.08 -1.68
C GLU A 105 -17.12 -2.57 -1.59
N GLN A 106 -17.46 -1.94 -0.46
CA GLN A 106 -17.17 -0.52 -0.22
C GLN A 106 -15.67 -0.22 -0.21
N LEU A 107 -14.83 -1.14 0.29
CA LEU A 107 -13.39 -1.01 0.25
C LEU A 107 -12.84 -1.03 -1.18
N ILE A 108 -13.34 -1.92 -2.05
CA ILE A 108 -12.97 -1.96 -3.47
C ILE A 108 -13.38 -0.67 -4.18
N LEU A 109 -14.62 -0.22 -3.97
CA LEU A 109 -15.13 1.01 -4.58
C LEU A 109 -14.30 2.23 -4.15
N SER A 110 -13.90 2.29 -2.88
CA SER A 110 -13.02 3.34 -2.37
C SER A 110 -11.68 3.36 -3.12
N LEU A 111 -11.08 2.20 -3.43
CA LEU A 111 -9.82 2.10 -4.17
C LEU A 111 -9.95 2.55 -5.64
N ASP A 112 -11.08 2.26 -6.28
CA ASP A 112 -11.32 2.62 -7.70
C ASP A 112 -11.44 4.13 -7.91
N THR A 113 -11.94 4.87 -6.91
CA THR A 113 -12.03 6.34 -6.98
C THR A 113 -10.68 7.05 -6.86
N LEU A 114 -9.60 6.33 -6.48
CA LEU A 114 -8.26 6.91 -6.32
C LEU A 114 -7.57 7.07 -7.67
N LYS A 115 -7.23 8.33 -8.01
CA LYS A 115 -6.41 8.65 -9.17
C LYS A 115 -4.94 8.33 -8.87
N SER A 116 -4.39 7.32 -9.55
CA SER A 116 -2.95 7.09 -9.59
C SER A 116 -2.35 7.99 -10.67
N ASP A 117 -1.75 9.10 -10.25
CA ASP A 117 -1.24 10.17 -11.10
C ASP A 117 0.08 9.81 -11.80
N GLY A 118 0.29 8.54 -12.17
CA GLY A 118 1.52 8.04 -12.79
C GLY A 118 2.40 7.23 -11.82
N ASN A 119 2.16 7.32 -10.52
CA ASN A 119 2.92 6.60 -9.50
C ASN A 119 2.64 5.08 -9.56
N GLU A 120 3.64 4.31 -10.01
CA GLU A 120 3.56 2.85 -10.16
C GLU A 120 3.45 2.15 -8.80
N ASP A 121 4.05 2.69 -7.74
CA ASP A 121 3.97 2.10 -6.40
C ASP A 121 2.56 2.24 -5.84
N VAL A 122 1.91 3.40 -6.03
CA VAL A 122 0.49 3.60 -5.66
C VAL A 122 -0.41 2.68 -6.47
N ARG A 123 -0.12 2.47 -7.76
CA ARG A 123 -0.83 1.49 -8.59
C ARG A 123 -0.63 0.07 -8.07
N ALA A 124 0.60 -0.30 -7.70
CA ALA A 124 0.93 -1.61 -7.16
C ALA A 124 0.21 -1.85 -5.82
N MET A 125 0.32 -0.91 -4.88
CA MET A 125 -0.36 -0.99 -3.59
C MET A 125 -1.88 -1.10 -3.75
N ARG A 126 -2.48 -0.33 -4.67
CA ARG A 126 -3.91 -0.47 -4.99
C ARG A 126 -4.25 -1.86 -5.51
N ARG A 127 -3.47 -2.40 -6.45
CA ARG A 127 -3.68 -3.75 -6.99
C ARG A 127 -3.57 -4.82 -5.90
N ASP A 128 -2.59 -4.68 -5.02
CA ASP A 128 -2.36 -5.63 -3.94
C ASP A 128 -3.48 -5.56 -2.89
N ALA A 129 -3.95 -4.36 -2.53
CA ALA A 129 -5.09 -4.18 -1.65
C ALA A 129 -6.39 -4.77 -2.25
N VAL A 130 -6.63 -4.59 -3.56
CA VAL A 130 -7.79 -5.20 -4.23
C VAL A 130 -7.71 -6.73 -4.16
N LYS A 131 -6.53 -7.33 -4.38
CA LYS A 131 -6.36 -8.79 -4.25
C LYS A 131 -6.63 -9.28 -2.83
N GLU A 132 -6.17 -8.55 -1.80
CA GLU A 132 -6.42 -8.90 -0.40
C GLU A 132 -7.93 -8.90 -0.10
N ILE A 133 -8.66 -7.88 -0.55
CA ILE A 133 -10.13 -7.82 -0.36
C ILE A 133 -10.85 -8.91 -1.15
N GLN A 134 -10.44 -9.19 -2.40
CA GLN A 134 -11.02 -10.26 -3.21
C GLN A 134 -10.84 -11.64 -2.56
N GLN A 135 -9.66 -11.91 -1.98
CA GLN A 135 -9.40 -13.14 -1.25
C GLN A 135 -10.31 -13.29 -0.02
N LEU A 136 -10.62 -12.19 0.67
CA LEU A 136 -11.56 -12.19 1.79
C LEU A 136 -13.01 -12.46 1.34
N ILE A 137 -13.42 -11.93 0.19
CA ILE A 137 -14.73 -12.22 -0.43
C ILE A 137 -14.83 -13.72 -0.75
N GLU A 138 -13.84 -14.27 -1.44
CA GLU A 138 -13.80 -15.71 -1.77
C GLU A 138 -13.85 -16.59 -0.51
N MET A 139 -13.11 -16.22 0.53
CA MET A 139 -13.10 -16.93 1.80
C MET A 139 -14.45 -16.87 2.52
N LEU A 140 -15.10 -15.71 2.50
CA LEU A 140 -16.44 -15.52 3.06
C LEU A 140 -17.47 -16.39 2.32
N ASP A 141 -17.43 -16.40 1.00
CA ASP A 141 -18.32 -17.23 0.16
C ASP A 141 -18.11 -18.72 0.41
N TYR A 142 -16.86 -19.16 0.51
CA TYR A 142 -16.54 -20.55 0.81
C TYR A 142 -17.08 -21.00 2.18
N ARG A 143 -16.90 -20.18 3.22
CA ARG A 143 -17.40 -20.48 4.58
C ARG A 143 -18.92 -20.48 4.65
N SER A 144 -19.54 -19.53 3.97
CA SER A 144 -20.99 -19.42 3.84
C SER A 144 -21.61 -20.64 3.14
N LEU A 145 -20.93 -21.14 2.10
CA LEU A 145 -21.31 -22.35 1.37
C LEU A 145 -21.18 -23.61 2.23
N ILE A 146 -20.12 -23.74 3.03
CA ILE A 146 -19.94 -24.87 3.96
C ILE A 146 -21.09 -24.90 4.98
N SER A 147 -21.43 -23.74 5.56
CA SER A 147 -22.48 -23.65 6.57
C SER A 147 -23.83 -24.08 6.00
N SER A 148 -24.14 -23.68 4.77
CA SER A 148 -25.39 -24.07 4.10
C SER A 148 -25.49 -25.56 3.78
N GLN A 149 -24.36 -26.26 3.51
CA GLN A 149 -24.37 -27.71 3.26
C GLN A 149 -24.57 -28.56 4.52
N ASN A 150 -24.25 -28.02 5.70
CA ASN A 150 -24.45 -28.73 6.97
C ASN A 150 -25.94 -28.81 7.36
N ASP A 151 -26.75 -27.84 6.94
CA ASP A 151 -28.18 -27.78 7.24
C ASP A 151 -29.03 -28.78 6.41
N GLU A 152 -28.58 -29.17 5.20
CA GLU A 152 -29.32 -30.15 4.35
C GLU A 152 -29.13 -31.61 4.76
N LYS A 153 -28.18 -31.91 5.66
CA LYS A 153 -27.81 -33.30 6.03
C LYS A 153 -28.29 -33.73 7.43
N SER A 154 -29.00 -32.89 8.18
CA SER A 154 -29.57 -33.22 9.50
C SER A 154 -31.05 -33.56 9.47
#